data_AF-A0A7V4AMY4-F1
#
_entry.id   AF-A0A7V4AMY4-F1
#
_cell.length_a   1.000
_cell.length_b   1.000
_cell.length_c   1.000
_cell.angle_alpha   90.00
_cell.angle_beta   90.00
_cell.angle_gamma   90.00
#
_symmetry.space_group_name_H-M   'P 1'
#
loop_
_entity.id
_entity.type
_entity.pdbx_description
1 polymer ?
#
loop_
_entity_poly.entity_id
_entity_poly.type
_entity_poly.pdbx_seq_one_letter_code
_entity_poly.pdbx_strand_id
1 'polypeptide(L)' 'PGAMRVSENRYRELKDTGAEVIATGCPFCMAMMNVEVAQDEKPPEVLDIAELVARGLKA' A
#
# COMPACT_ATOMS: atom_id res chain seq x y z
N PRO A 1 18.64 3.61 17.00
CA PRO A 1 18.55 3.46 15.52
C PRO A 1 17.55 2.35 15.16
N GLY A 2 16.75 2.52 14.10
CA GLY A 2 15.86 1.47 13.59
C GLY A 2 16.60 0.54 12.63
N ALA A 3 16.17 -0.73 12.53
CA ALA A 3 16.82 -1.73 11.68
C ALA A 3 16.61 -1.50 10.18
N MET A 4 15.51 -0.84 9.79
CA MET A 4 15.16 -0.53 8.41
C MET A 4 14.18 0.65 8.35
N ARG A 5 13.84 1.12 7.15
CA ARG A 5 12.86 2.20 6.96
C ARG A 5 11.46 1.72 7.36
N VAL A 6 10.66 2.61 7.93
CA VAL A 6 9.27 2.29 8.31
C VAL A 6 8.44 1.91 7.08
N SER A 7 8.63 2.61 5.95
CA SER A 7 7.96 2.30 4.68
C SER A 7 8.23 0.86 4.24
N GLU A 8 9.50 0.47 4.21
CA GLU A 8 9.95 -0.87 3.83
C GLU A 8 9.40 -1.95 4.77
N ASN A 9 9.48 -1.75 6.09
CA ASN A 9 8.96 -2.73 7.05
C ASN A 9 7.45 -2.93 6.91
N ARG A 10 6.68 -1.83 6.83
CA ARG A 10 5.21 -1.91 6.69
C ARG A 10 4.79 -2.50 5.36
N TYR A 11 5.49 -2.16 4.28
CA TYR A 11 5.20 -2.73 2.96
C TYR A 11 5.42 -4.25 2.93
N ARG A 12 6.53 -4.73 3.51
CA ARG A 12 6.79 -6.17 3.64
C ARG A 12 5.71 -6.87 4.45
N GLU A 13 5.36 -6.35 5.62
CA GLU A 13 4.28 -6.90 6.46
C GLU A 13 2.96 -7.02 5.68
N LEU A 14 2.60 -6.00 4.90
CA LEU A 14 1.39 -6.01 4.08
C LEU A 14 1.48 -7.01 2.91
N LYS A 15 2.61 -7.05 2.20
CA LYS A 15 2.81 -7.97 1.07
C LYS A 15 2.79 -9.43 1.52
N ASP A 16 3.38 -9.73 2.68
CA ASP A 16 3.44 -11.07 3.24
C ASP A 16 2.07 -11.65 3.63
N THR A 17 1.03 -10.80 3.73
CA THR A 17 -0.36 -11.27 3.90
C THR A 17 -0.93 -11.94 2.65
N GLY A 18 -0.31 -11.72 1.49
CA GLY A 18 -0.84 -12.14 0.18
C GLY A 18 -1.96 -11.25 -0.35
N ALA A 19 -2.21 -10.09 0.27
CA ALA A 19 -3.19 -9.13 -0.24
C ALA A 19 -2.76 -8.58 -1.60
N GLU A 20 -3.69 -8.56 -2.56
CA GLU A 20 -3.46 -7.98 -3.90
C GLU A 20 -3.66 -6.46 -3.91
N VAL A 21 -4.33 -5.91 -2.90
CA VAL A 21 -4.66 -4.49 -2.77
C VAL A 21 -4.34 -4.00 -1.35
N ILE A 22 -3.61 -2.90 -1.25
CA ILE A 22 -3.36 -2.13 -0.03
C ILE A 22 -4.20 -0.85 -0.11
N ALA A 23 -5.11 -0.64 0.83
CA ALA A 23 -5.88 0.59 0.93
C ALA A 23 -5.41 1.45 2.12
N THR A 24 -5.32 2.76 1.91
CA THR A 24 -4.96 3.73 2.94
C THR A 24 -5.91 4.93 2.90
N GLY A 25 -6.25 5.49 4.06
CA GLY A 25 -6.99 6.76 4.17
C GLY A 25 -6.08 7.97 4.44
N CYS A 26 -4.77 7.79 4.33
CA CYS A 26 -3.76 8.81 4.65
C CYS A 26 -2.83 9.06 3.45
N PRO A 27 -2.73 10.29 2.93
CA PRO A 27 -1.84 10.63 1.80
C PRO A 27 -0.36 10.34 2.09
N PHE A 28 0.07 10.51 3.35
CA PHE A 28 1.44 10.22 3.74
C PHE A 28 1.74 8.72 3.68
N CYS A 29 0.82 7.88 4.16
CA CYS A 29 0.98 6.43 4.07
C CYS A 29 0.98 5.96 2.61
N MET A 30 0.18 6.58 1.75
CA MET A 30 0.19 6.29 0.32
C MET A 30 1.55 6.63 -0.31
N ALA A 31 2.11 7.80 0.00
CA ALA A 31 3.45 8.17 -0.46
C ALA A 31 4.51 7.17 0.02
N MET A 32 4.43 6.70 1.28
CA MET A 32 5.32 5.65 1.79
C MET A 32 5.20 4.35 1.00
N MET A 33 3.99 3.86 0.74
CA MET A 33 3.80 2.62 -0.01
C MET A 33 4.25 2.77 -1.47
N ASN A 34 3.98 3.90 -2.11
CA ASN A 34 4.36 4.14 -3.51
C ASN A 34 5.88 4.13 -3.72
N VAL A 35 6.67 4.54 -2.72
CA VAL A 35 8.14 4.42 -2.78
C VAL A 35 8.56 2.96 -2.86
N GLU A 36 7.95 2.08 -2.06
CA GLU A 36 8.30 0.66 -2.04
C GLU A 36 7.74 -0.09 -3.27
N VAL A 37 6.52 0.25 -3.70
CA VAL A 37 5.89 -0.26 -4.94
C VAL A 37 6.79 -0.01 -6.16
N ALA A 38 7.39 1.18 -6.25
CA ALA A 38 8.26 1.52 -7.36
C ALA A 38 9.56 0.68 -7.43
N GLN A 39 9.88 -0.06 -6.37
CA GLN A 39 11.07 -0.94 -6.29
C GLN A 39 10.71 -2.43 -6.39
N ASP A 40 9.42 -2.77 -6.45
CA ASP A 40 8.93 -4.14 -6.46
C ASP A 40 8.54 -4.58 -7.87
N GLU A 41 9.01 -5.76 -8.30
CA GLU A 41 8.66 -6.33 -9.61
C GLU A 41 7.20 -6.80 -9.68
N LYS A 42 6.61 -7.16 -8.53
CA LYS A 42 5.23 -7.65 -8.41
C LYS A 42 4.53 -7.01 -7.20
N PRO A 43 4.25 -5.71 -7.26
CA PRO A 43 3.63 -4.99 -6.17
C PRO A 43 2.13 -5.28 -6.08
N PRO A 44 1.53 -5.33 -4.88
CA PRO A 44 0.09 -5.13 -4.72
C PRO A 44 -0.30 -3.71 -5.16
N GLU A 45 -1.56 -3.54 -5.59
CA GLU A 45 -2.11 -2.24 -5.95
C GLU A 45 -2.30 -1.39 -4.69
N VAL A 46 -1.92 -0.11 -4.73
CA VAL A 46 -2.12 0.82 -3.62
C VAL A 46 -3.21 1.82 -4.00
N LEU A 47 -4.25 1.94 -3.16
CA LEU A 47 -5.40 2.81 -3.39
C LEU A 47 -5.70 3.71 -2.18
N ASP A 48 -6.33 4.85 -2.44
CA ASP A 48 -7.06 5.53 -1.39
C ASP A 48 -8.28 4.69 -0.97
N ILE A 49 -8.65 4.73 0.31
CA ILE A 49 -9.85 4.04 0.80
C ILE A 49 -11.11 4.50 0.05
N ALA A 50 -11.20 5.78 -0.33
CA ALA A 50 -12.32 6.31 -1.10
C ALA A 50 -12.38 5.71 -2.52
N GLU A 51 -11.23 5.49 -3.16
CA GLU A 51 -11.16 4.83 -4.48
C GLU A 51 -11.59 3.37 -4.39
N LEU A 52 -11.15 2.65 -3.34
CA LEU A 52 -11.57 1.28 -3.11
C LEU A 52 -13.09 1.18 -2.89
N VAL A 53 -13.66 2.09 -2.09
CA VAL A 53 -15.12 2.14 -1.89
C VAL A 53 -15.84 2.46 -3.20
N ALA A 54 -15.35 3.44 -3.97
CA ALA A 54 -15.95 3.83 -5.25
C ALA A 54 -16.02 2.67 -6.25
N ARG A 55 -15.00 1.80 -6.30
CA ARG A 55 -15.03 0.57 -7.13
C ARG A 55 -16.15 -0.40 -6.75
N GLY A 56 -16.57 -0.40 -5.49
CA GLY A 56 -17.66 -1.22 -4.97
C GLY A 56 -19.06 -0.65 -5.21
N LEU A 57 -19.16 0.64 -5.59
CA LEU A 57 -20.44 1.27 -5.89
C LEU A 57 -20.92 0.82 -7.28
N LYS A 58 -22.18 0.35 -7.36
CA LYS A 58 -22.87 0.11 -8.63
C LYS A 58 -23.55 1.41 -9.07
N ALA A 59 -23.51 1.70 -10.36
CA ALA A 59 -24.31 2.76 -10.98
C ALA A 59 -25.81 2.46 -10.86
#